data_AF-A0A6P5X8G6-F1
#
_entry.id   AF-A0A6P5X8G6-F1
#
_cell.length_a   1.000
_cell.length_b   1.000
_cell.length_c   1.000
_cell.angle_alpha   90.00
_cell.angle_beta   90.00
_cell.angle_gamma   90.00
#
_symmetry.space_group_name_H-M   'P 1'
#
loop_
_entity.id
_entity.type
_entity.pdbx_description
1 polymer ?
#
loop_
_entity_poly.entity_id
_entity_poly.type
_entity_poly.pdbx_seq_one_letter_code
_entity_poly.pdbx_strand_id
1 'polypeptide(L)'
;MSSKSFKKKPSRKRSSSKFASSMASFKYLYLRKFFILVSIILLACVILVFGVSSNTWNEISSDSNSLKFDGYEIVNEFPHDPRAFTQGLVYAGNDTLFESTGLYRQSSVRKVALRTGKVEILHKMADSYFGEGLTLLGERLLQVTWLTQIGFIYDRKNLQKLERFTHQMEDGWGLATDGKILYGSDGTSTLYQIDPQTLKVTRKHVIKFNGQDVRYLNELEYINGEIWANVWQTDCIARISPNNGTMLGWILLHTLRVLTF
;
A
#
# COMPACT_ATOMS: atom_id res chain seq x y z
N MET A 1 117.63 28.61 -38.72
CA MET A 1 116.57 28.20 -39.67
C MET A 1 116.25 26.72 -39.43
N SER A 2 114.97 26.40 -39.19
CA SER A 2 114.23 25.13 -39.44
C SER A 2 114.85 23.79 -38.95
N SER A 3 114.19 22.84 -38.29
CA SER A 3 112.82 22.65 -37.79
C SER A 3 112.84 21.46 -36.79
N LYS A 4 111.96 21.50 -35.79
CA LYS A 4 111.80 20.46 -34.74
C LYS A 4 110.99 19.27 -35.27
N SER A 5 111.39 18.05 -34.93
CA SER A 5 110.60 16.82 -35.10
C SER A 5 110.35 16.16 -33.74
N PHE A 6 109.08 16.09 -33.32
CA PHE A 6 108.62 15.38 -32.13
C PHE A 6 107.89 14.10 -32.56
N LYS A 7 108.39 12.93 -32.15
CA LYS A 7 107.74 11.63 -32.32
C LYS A 7 106.61 11.45 -31.29
N LYS A 8 105.38 11.18 -31.74
CA LYS A 8 104.25 10.71 -30.90
C LYS A 8 104.20 9.17 -30.88
N LYS A 9 104.01 8.59 -29.69
CA LYS A 9 103.68 7.17 -29.45
C LYS A 9 102.16 6.90 -29.67
N PRO A 10 101.74 5.66 -29.97
CA PRO A 10 100.36 5.34 -30.28
C PRO A 10 99.50 5.14 -29.02
N SER A 11 98.23 5.54 -29.07
CA SER A 11 97.24 5.34 -28.00
C SER A 11 96.47 4.03 -28.20
N ARG A 12 96.40 3.21 -27.14
CA ARG A 12 95.52 2.05 -27.02
C ARG A 12 94.08 2.53 -26.83
N LYS A 13 93.17 2.22 -27.77
CA LYS A 13 91.72 2.24 -27.51
C LYS A 13 91.34 0.98 -26.74
N ARG A 14 90.91 1.14 -25.48
CA ARG A 14 90.24 0.11 -24.68
C ARG A 14 88.72 0.26 -24.89
N SER A 15 88.08 -0.82 -25.30
CA SER A 15 86.63 -0.95 -25.48
C SER A 15 85.88 -0.86 -24.14
N SER A 16 84.93 0.06 -24.02
CA SER A 16 83.97 0.11 -22.91
C SER A 16 82.54 -0.04 -23.46
N SER A 17 82.13 -1.27 -23.78
CA SER A 17 80.80 -1.57 -24.31
C SER A 17 80.09 -2.71 -23.56
N LYS A 18 80.21 -2.78 -22.22
CA LYS A 18 79.52 -3.81 -21.42
C LYS A 18 78.76 -3.36 -20.18
N PHE A 19 78.71 -2.06 -19.85
CA PHE A 19 78.01 -1.60 -18.64
C PHE A 19 76.61 -0.98 -18.87
N ALA A 20 76.23 -0.68 -20.12
CA ALA A 20 74.96 -0.02 -20.42
C ALA A 20 73.74 -0.97 -20.55
N SER A 21 73.95 -2.29 -20.65
CA SER A 21 72.84 -3.25 -20.88
C SER A 21 72.13 -3.73 -19.61
N SER A 22 72.76 -3.59 -18.44
CA SER A 22 72.20 -4.03 -17.14
C SER A 22 71.13 -3.06 -16.59
N MET A 23 71.34 -1.74 -16.75
CA MET A 23 70.47 -0.71 -16.17
C MET A 23 69.14 -0.55 -16.92
N ALA A 24 69.10 -0.83 -18.23
CA ALA A 24 67.88 -0.80 -19.04
C ALA A 24 66.93 -1.97 -18.72
N SER A 25 67.48 -3.16 -18.42
CA SER A 25 66.71 -4.34 -18.01
C SER A 25 65.99 -4.12 -16.68
N PHE A 26 66.66 -3.51 -15.70
CA PHE A 26 66.08 -3.22 -14.38
C PHE A 26 64.92 -2.21 -14.45
N LYS A 27 65.04 -1.15 -15.26
CA LYS A 27 63.94 -0.20 -15.49
C LYS A 27 62.76 -0.84 -16.19
N TYR A 28 63.00 -1.70 -17.19
CA TYR A 28 61.94 -2.42 -17.90
C TYR A 28 61.16 -3.37 -17.00
N LEU A 29 61.86 -4.11 -16.13
CA LEU A 29 61.26 -4.97 -15.10
C LEU A 29 60.41 -4.17 -14.10
N TYR A 30 60.87 -2.97 -13.71
CA TYR A 30 60.14 -2.11 -12.78
C TYR A 30 58.88 -1.51 -13.43
N LEU A 31 58.99 -1.00 -14.66
CA LEU A 31 57.83 -0.51 -15.43
C LEU A 31 56.81 -1.62 -15.67
N ARG A 32 57.25 -2.83 -16.02
CA ARG A 32 56.34 -3.98 -16.23
C ARG A 32 55.59 -4.35 -14.96
N LYS A 33 56.25 -4.36 -13.80
CA LYS A 33 55.61 -4.60 -12.49
C LYS A 33 54.63 -3.48 -12.14
N PHE A 34 54.96 -2.23 -12.46
CA PHE A 34 54.06 -1.09 -12.25
C PHE A 34 52.78 -1.20 -13.09
N PHE A 35 52.87 -1.52 -14.39
CA PHE A 35 51.69 -1.71 -15.24
C PHE A 35 50.82 -2.90 -14.82
N ILE A 36 51.43 -4.00 -14.35
CA ILE A 36 50.68 -5.14 -13.80
C ILE A 36 49.91 -4.72 -12.53
N LEU A 37 50.55 -3.96 -11.64
CA LEU A 37 49.91 -3.48 -10.41
C LEU A 37 48.74 -2.53 -10.72
N VAL A 38 48.93 -1.59 -11.65
CA VAL A 38 47.87 -0.67 -12.10
C VAL A 38 46.70 -1.44 -12.73
N SER A 39 46.99 -2.46 -13.53
CA SER A 39 45.95 -3.30 -14.16
C SER A 39 45.15 -4.10 -13.13
N ILE A 40 45.81 -4.62 -12.09
CA ILE A 40 45.14 -5.33 -10.99
C ILE A 40 44.25 -4.39 -10.18
N ILE A 41 44.72 -3.17 -9.90
CA ILE A 41 43.94 -2.14 -9.19
C ILE A 41 42.71 -1.74 -10.02
N LEU A 42 42.87 -1.49 -11.32
CA LEU A 42 41.76 -1.18 -12.21
C LEU A 42 40.72 -2.30 -12.26
N LEU A 43 41.16 -3.56 -12.33
CA LEU A 43 40.26 -4.72 -12.32
C LEU A 43 39.51 -4.84 -10.99
N ALA A 44 40.18 -4.60 -9.86
CA ALA A 44 39.55 -4.60 -8.54
C ALA A 44 38.52 -3.47 -8.39
N CYS A 45 38.80 -2.27 -8.91
CA CYS A 45 37.85 -1.16 -8.94
C CYS A 45 36.62 -1.48 -9.79
N VAL A 46 36.80 -2.11 -10.95
CA VAL A 46 35.70 -2.55 -11.81
C VAL A 46 34.81 -3.57 -11.09
N ILE A 47 35.41 -4.57 -10.42
CA ILE A 47 34.66 -5.58 -9.64
C ILE A 47 33.89 -4.94 -8.48
N LEU A 48 34.48 -3.95 -7.80
CA LEU A 48 33.77 -3.21 -6.74
C LEU A 48 32.60 -2.41 -7.28
N VAL A 49 32.75 -1.73 -8.43
CA VAL A 49 31.65 -0.98 -9.06
C VAL A 49 30.51 -1.93 -9.49
N PHE A 50 30.82 -3.07 -10.11
CA PHE A 50 29.82 -4.06 -10.52
C PHE A 50 29.21 -4.84 -9.33
N GLY A 51 29.99 -5.09 -8.27
CA GLY A 51 29.53 -5.76 -7.05
C GLY A 51 28.62 -4.88 -6.19
N VAL A 52 28.91 -3.58 -6.09
CA VAL A 52 28.03 -2.61 -5.42
C VAL A 52 26.78 -2.34 -6.26
N SER A 53 26.89 -2.32 -7.60
CA SER A 53 25.74 -2.21 -8.50
C SER A 53 24.77 -3.40 -8.34
N SER A 54 25.27 -4.63 -8.23
CA SER A 54 24.38 -5.81 -8.18
C SER A 54 23.56 -5.88 -6.89
N ASN A 55 24.14 -5.44 -5.77
CA ASN A 55 23.45 -5.43 -4.47
C ASN A 55 22.49 -4.24 -4.29
N THR A 56 22.75 -3.12 -4.96
CA THR A 56 21.85 -1.95 -4.94
C THR A 56 20.70 -2.09 -5.94
N TRP A 57 20.87 -2.84 -7.03
CA TRP A 57 19.80 -3.07 -8.01
C TRP A 57 18.72 -4.02 -7.50
N ASN A 58 19.06 -4.93 -6.57
CA ASN A 58 18.08 -5.83 -5.95
C ASN A 58 17.17 -5.13 -4.91
N GLU A 59 17.58 -3.99 -4.35
CA GLU A 59 16.71 -3.16 -3.50
C GLU A 59 15.84 -2.18 -4.31
N ILE A 60 16.31 -1.76 -5.50
CA ILE A 60 15.56 -0.88 -6.41
C ILE A 60 14.46 -1.64 -7.16
N SER A 61 14.55 -2.97 -7.25
CA SER A 61 13.49 -3.85 -7.77
C SER A 61 12.42 -4.20 -6.73
N SER A 62 12.29 -3.45 -5.64
CA SER A 62 11.10 -3.53 -4.79
C SER A 62 9.90 -3.00 -5.59
N ASP A 63 9.08 -3.95 -6.06
CA ASP A 63 7.75 -3.79 -6.65
C ASP A 63 7.31 -2.32 -6.80
N SER A 64 7.53 -1.75 -7.98
CA SER A 64 6.60 -0.73 -8.45
C SER A 64 5.26 -1.44 -8.66
N ASN A 65 4.54 -1.70 -7.58
CA ASN A 65 3.09 -1.88 -7.62
C ASN A 65 2.56 -0.56 -8.16
N SER A 66 2.53 -0.45 -9.48
CA SER A 66 2.03 0.71 -10.18
C SER A 66 0.61 0.92 -9.68
N LEU A 67 0.41 2.00 -8.95
CA LEU A 67 -0.88 2.31 -8.36
C LEU A 67 -1.93 2.30 -9.46
N LYS A 68 -2.96 1.46 -9.30
CA LYS A 68 -3.95 1.24 -10.36
C LYS A 68 -5.05 2.29 -10.27
N PHE A 69 -5.51 2.76 -11.42
CA PHE A 69 -6.70 3.59 -11.51
C PHE A 69 -7.70 2.86 -12.38
N ASP A 70 -8.78 2.42 -11.76
CA ASP A 70 -9.82 1.64 -12.40
C ASP A 70 -11.08 2.50 -12.59
N GLY A 71 -11.78 2.28 -13.69
CA GLY A 71 -13.13 2.80 -13.90
C GLY A 71 -14.18 1.80 -13.43
N TYR A 72 -15.39 1.94 -13.97
CA TYR A 72 -16.47 0.99 -13.74
C TYR A 72 -17.23 0.71 -15.05
N GLU A 73 -17.97 -0.39 -15.05
CA GLU A 73 -18.97 -0.72 -16.06
C GLU A 73 -20.27 -1.03 -15.33
N ILE A 74 -21.40 -0.47 -15.79
CA ILE A 74 -22.71 -0.78 -15.22
C ILE A 74 -23.16 -2.13 -15.77
N VAL A 75 -23.12 -3.16 -14.92
CA VAL A 75 -23.57 -4.51 -15.28
C VAL A 75 -25.08 -4.66 -15.10
N ASN A 76 -25.64 -4.08 -14.04
CA ASN A 76 -27.06 -4.05 -13.73
C ASN A 76 -27.39 -2.82 -12.87
N GLU A 77 -28.66 -2.41 -12.91
CA GLU A 77 -29.23 -1.40 -12.02
C GLU A 77 -30.36 -2.03 -11.22
N PHE A 78 -30.44 -1.70 -9.93
CA PHE A 78 -31.48 -2.17 -9.03
C PHE A 78 -32.14 -1.00 -8.31
N PRO A 79 -33.46 -1.07 -8.01
CA PRO A 79 -34.11 -0.04 -7.21
C PRO A 79 -33.49 0.06 -5.81
N HIS A 80 -33.30 1.29 -5.33
CA HIS A 80 -32.88 1.59 -3.97
C HIS A 80 -33.87 2.59 -3.34
N ASP A 81 -34.09 2.52 -2.02
CA ASP A 81 -35.00 3.44 -1.32
C ASP A 81 -34.36 4.84 -1.27
N PRO A 82 -34.90 5.85 -1.99
CA PRO A 82 -34.28 7.16 -2.09
C PRO A 82 -34.29 7.95 -0.75
N ARG A 83 -34.96 7.42 0.28
CA ARG A 83 -34.97 7.99 1.63
C ARG A 83 -33.96 7.33 2.56
N ALA A 84 -33.28 6.27 2.11
CA ALA A 84 -32.26 5.58 2.88
C ALA A 84 -30.95 6.39 2.84
N PHE A 85 -30.55 6.93 3.99
CA PHE A 85 -29.23 7.54 4.14
C PHE A 85 -28.20 6.46 4.45
N THR A 86 -27.78 5.70 3.44
CA THR A 86 -26.92 4.51 3.57
C THR A 86 -25.58 4.85 4.25
N GLN A 87 -25.21 4.05 5.25
CA GLN A 87 -23.91 4.15 5.94
C GLN A 87 -23.15 2.82 6.04
N GLY A 88 -23.81 1.70 5.75
CA GLY A 88 -23.16 0.39 5.65
C GLY A 88 -23.96 -0.52 4.75
N LEU A 89 -23.31 -1.27 3.88
CA LEU A 89 -23.98 -2.13 2.90
C LEU A 89 -23.26 -3.47 2.82
N VAL A 90 -24.01 -4.57 2.91
CA VAL A 90 -23.44 -5.93 2.90
C VAL A 90 -24.23 -6.82 1.96
N TYR A 91 -23.53 -7.52 1.07
CA TYR A 91 -24.14 -8.60 0.29
C TYR A 91 -24.05 -9.94 1.03
N ALA A 92 -25.21 -10.54 1.31
CA ALA A 92 -25.30 -11.73 2.15
C ALA A 92 -25.48 -13.04 1.36
N GLY A 93 -25.42 -12.97 0.02
CA GLY A 93 -25.77 -14.06 -0.89
C GLY A 93 -27.27 -14.12 -1.21
N ASN A 94 -27.63 -14.92 -2.22
CA ASN A 94 -29.02 -15.19 -2.62
C ASN A 94 -29.87 -13.91 -2.80
N ASP A 95 -29.35 -12.92 -3.54
CA ASP A 95 -30.02 -11.65 -3.80
C ASP A 95 -30.50 -10.92 -2.52
N THR A 96 -29.83 -11.15 -1.39
CA THR A 96 -30.11 -10.51 -0.11
C THR A 96 -29.02 -9.51 0.25
N LEU A 97 -29.43 -8.28 0.55
CA LEU A 97 -28.60 -7.25 1.14
C LEU A 97 -28.94 -7.05 2.62
N PHE A 98 -27.94 -6.68 3.42
CA PHE A 98 -28.16 -5.98 4.67
C PHE A 98 -27.68 -4.54 4.53
N GLU A 99 -28.43 -3.61 5.09
CA GLU A 99 -28.13 -2.19 4.98
C GLU A 99 -28.28 -1.51 6.35
N SER A 100 -27.31 -0.68 6.70
CA SER A 100 -27.42 0.29 7.77
C SER A 100 -27.74 1.66 7.19
N THR A 101 -28.71 2.33 7.80
CA THR A 101 -29.04 3.72 7.47
C THR A 101 -28.81 4.63 8.66
N GLY A 102 -28.33 5.84 8.38
CA GLY A 102 -28.12 6.91 9.34
C GLY A 102 -29.34 7.79 9.56
N LEU A 103 -29.06 9.01 10.05
CA LEU A 103 -30.00 10.06 10.51
C LEU A 103 -30.66 9.74 11.86
N TYR A 104 -30.56 10.69 12.80
CA TYR A 104 -31.22 10.59 14.10
C TYR A 104 -32.72 10.35 13.94
N ARG A 105 -33.28 9.49 14.81
CA ARG A 105 -34.69 9.05 14.78
C ARG A 105 -35.11 8.20 13.56
N GLN A 106 -34.23 8.03 12.58
CA GLN A 106 -34.52 7.29 11.35
C GLN A 106 -33.55 6.12 11.12
N SER A 107 -32.46 6.07 11.89
CA SER A 107 -31.44 5.04 11.73
C SER A 107 -31.98 3.64 11.92
N SER A 108 -31.51 2.71 11.10
CA SER A 108 -32.03 1.34 11.06
C SER A 108 -31.01 0.35 10.52
N VAL A 109 -31.21 -0.93 10.86
CA VAL A 109 -30.61 -2.06 10.14
C VAL A 109 -31.73 -2.74 9.36
N ARG A 110 -31.47 -3.05 8.08
CA ARG A 110 -32.47 -3.53 7.13
C ARG A 110 -31.98 -4.81 6.47
N LYS A 111 -32.90 -5.75 6.20
CA LYS A 111 -32.73 -6.82 5.23
C LYS A 111 -33.48 -6.41 3.97
N VAL A 112 -32.80 -6.37 2.83
CA VAL A 112 -33.33 -5.83 1.58
C VAL A 112 -33.19 -6.85 0.46
N ALA A 113 -34.26 -7.06 -0.30
CA ALA A 113 -34.22 -7.89 -1.51
C ALA A 113 -33.55 -7.10 -2.65
N LEU A 114 -32.38 -7.56 -3.12
CA LEU A 114 -31.54 -6.89 -4.12
C LEU A 114 -32.33 -6.49 -5.37
N ARG A 115 -33.09 -7.45 -5.94
CA ARG A 115 -33.78 -7.27 -7.23
C ARG A 115 -34.83 -6.16 -7.22
N THR A 116 -35.45 -5.90 -6.07
CA THR A 116 -36.62 -5.00 -5.99
C THR A 116 -36.39 -3.81 -5.07
N GLY A 117 -35.29 -3.75 -4.32
CA GLY A 117 -35.05 -2.75 -3.27
C GLY A 117 -36.03 -2.85 -2.09
N LYS A 118 -36.79 -3.94 -1.98
CA LYS A 118 -37.85 -4.07 -0.96
C LYS A 118 -37.21 -4.42 0.38
N VAL A 119 -37.50 -3.62 1.40
CA VAL A 119 -37.16 -3.94 2.79
C VAL A 119 -38.04 -5.09 3.27
N GLU A 120 -37.43 -6.22 3.60
CA GLU A 120 -38.11 -7.44 4.09
C GLU A 120 -38.23 -7.44 5.61
N ILE A 121 -37.17 -7.03 6.30
CA ILE A 121 -37.08 -6.94 7.76
C ILE A 121 -36.38 -5.63 8.10
N LEU A 122 -36.85 -4.93 9.12
CA LEU A 122 -36.26 -3.69 9.59
C LEU A 122 -36.18 -3.69 11.12
N HIS A 123 -35.00 -3.37 11.64
CA HIS A 123 -34.80 -3.00 13.03
C HIS A 123 -34.56 -1.50 13.11
N LYS A 124 -35.51 -0.76 13.69
CA LYS A 124 -35.34 0.67 13.96
C LYS A 124 -34.44 0.85 15.18
N MET A 125 -33.40 1.67 15.06
CA MET A 125 -32.55 2.04 16.19
C MET A 125 -33.29 2.99 17.14
N ALA A 126 -32.80 3.09 18.39
CA ALA A 126 -33.32 4.11 19.29
C ALA A 126 -33.01 5.52 18.74
N ASP A 127 -33.94 6.44 18.96
CA ASP A 127 -33.95 7.77 18.34
C ASP A 127 -32.70 8.63 18.64
N SER A 128 -31.97 8.31 19.71
CA SER A 128 -30.73 8.97 20.13
C SER A 128 -29.48 8.52 19.35
N TYR A 129 -29.57 7.47 18.54
CA TYR A 129 -28.43 6.96 17.78
C TYR A 129 -28.52 7.33 16.30
N PHE A 130 -27.36 7.58 15.72
CA PHE A 130 -27.14 7.67 14.29
C PHE A 130 -26.35 6.42 13.87
N GLY A 131 -26.96 5.55 13.07
CA GLY A 131 -26.35 4.30 12.61
C GLY A 131 -25.32 4.53 11.51
N GLU A 132 -24.21 3.82 11.57
CA GLU A 132 -23.08 3.95 10.65
C GLU A 132 -22.75 2.60 9.99
N GLY A 133 -21.48 2.29 9.76
CA GLY A 133 -21.00 1.09 9.08
C GLY A 133 -21.56 -0.22 9.64
N LEU A 134 -21.72 -1.19 8.74
CA LEU A 134 -22.33 -2.49 9.02
C LEU A 134 -21.48 -3.59 8.36
N THR A 135 -21.22 -4.68 9.08
CA THR A 135 -20.62 -5.87 8.46
C THR A 135 -21.26 -7.16 8.99
N LEU A 136 -21.17 -8.24 8.21
CA LEU A 136 -21.69 -9.55 8.55
C LEU A 136 -20.54 -10.51 8.85
N LEU A 137 -20.42 -10.95 10.10
CA LEU A 137 -19.45 -11.96 10.52
C LEU A 137 -20.17 -13.21 11.03
N GLY A 138 -20.18 -14.26 10.20
CA GLY A 138 -20.93 -15.48 10.45
C GLY A 138 -22.44 -15.20 10.47
N GLU A 139 -23.08 -15.46 11.62
CA GLU A 139 -24.53 -15.24 11.81
C GLU A 139 -24.86 -13.88 12.45
N ARG A 140 -23.86 -13.02 12.65
CA ARG A 140 -24.00 -11.77 13.40
C ARG A 140 -23.72 -10.56 12.51
N LEU A 141 -24.62 -9.60 12.54
CA LEU A 141 -24.39 -8.27 11.98
C LEU A 141 -23.81 -7.37 13.07
N LEU A 142 -22.74 -6.66 12.76
CA LEU A 142 -22.12 -5.68 13.65
C LEU A 142 -22.28 -4.29 13.03
N GLN A 143 -22.82 -3.35 13.79
CA GLN A 143 -23.05 -1.97 13.38
C GLN A 143 -22.35 -1.01 14.34
N VAL A 144 -21.70 0.03 13.83
CA VAL A 144 -21.17 1.16 14.62
C VAL A 144 -22.12 2.35 14.61
N THR A 145 -21.84 3.36 15.43
CA THR A 145 -22.64 4.58 15.50
C THR A 145 -21.79 5.83 15.49
N TRP A 146 -22.35 6.91 14.95
CA TRP A 146 -21.67 8.19 14.80
C TRP A 146 -21.49 8.94 16.13
N LEU A 147 -20.35 9.59 16.30
CA LEU A 147 -19.91 10.37 17.46
C LEU A 147 -19.91 9.59 18.78
N THR A 148 -19.90 8.26 18.72
CA THR A 148 -19.77 7.42 19.90
C THR A 148 -18.83 6.25 19.65
N GLN A 149 -18.30 5.69 20.73
CA GLN A 149 -17.49 4.48 20.69
C GLN A 149 -18.33 3.22 20.92
N ILE A 150 -19.62 3.27 20.58
CA ILE A 150 -20.60 2.22 20.82
C ILE A 150 -20.97 1.57 19.47
N GLY A 151 -21.11 0.25 19.50
CA GLY A 151 -21.75 -0.50 18.44
C GLY A 151 -22.77 -1.52 18.95
N PHE A 152 -23.48 -2.13 18.02
CA PHE A 152 -24.53 -3.11 18.29
C PHE A 152 -24.34 -4.38 17.46
N ILE A 153 -24.70 -5.51 18.05
CA ILE A 153 -24.71 -6.82 17.38
C ILE A 153 -26.15 -7.25 17.19
N TYR A 154 -26.48 -7.73 16.00
CA TYR A 154 -27.81 -8.21 15.63
C TYR A 154 -27.74 -9.65 15.11
N ASP A 155 -28.78 -10.44 15.38
CA ASP A 155 -28.99 -11.72 14.72
C ASP A 155 -29.39 -11.48 13.26
N ARG A 156 -28.69 -12.11 12.31
CA ARG A 156 -28.94 -11.86 10.89
C ARG A 156 -30.31 -12.35 10.39
N LYS A 157 -30.96 -13.30 11.09
CA LYS A 157 -32.19 -13.94 10.62
C LYS A 157 -33.40 -13.06 10.88
N ASN A 158 -33.43 -12.36 12.01
CA ASN A 158 -34.58 -11.56 12.43
C ASN A 158 -34.24 -10.11 12.82
N LEU A 159 -32.96 -9.71 12.73
CA LEU A 159 -32.44 -8.39 13.12
C LEU A 159 -32.73 -8.03 14.59
N GLN A 160 -32.92 -9.03 15.46
CA GLN A 160 -33.00 -8.80 16.88
C GLN A 160 -31.63 -8.32 17.38
N LYS A 161 -31.61 -7.17 18.06
CA LYS A 161 -30.42 -6.69 18.75
C LYS A 161 -30.07 -7.65 19.88
N LEU A 162 -28.90 -8.24 19.79
CA LEU A 162 -28.36 -9.19 20.75
C LEU A 162 -27.59 -8.46 21.84
N GLU A 163 -26.63 -7.64 21.43
CA GLU A 163 -25.63 -7.07 22.34
C GLU A 163 -25.25 -5.65 21.96
N ARG A 164 -24.74 -4.91 22.94
CA ARG A 164 -24.04 -3.64 22.75
C ARG A 164 -22.57 -3.86 23.05
N PHE A 165 -21.69 -3.29 22.23
CA PHE A 165 -20.25 -3.32 22.45
C PHE A 165 -19.63 -1.92 22.41
N THR A 166 -18.37 -1.84 22.81
CA THR A 166 -17.55 -0.64 22.67
C THR A 166 -16.31 -0.92 21.82
N HIS A 167 -15.84 0.05 21.07
CA HIS A 167 -14.63 -0.04 20.25
C HIS A 167 -13.61 1.05 20.61
N GLN A 168 -12.40 0.94 20.06
CA GLN A 168 -11.26 1.83 20.34
C GLN A 168 -10.85 2.71 19.16
N MET A 169 -11.71 2.80 18.14
CA MET A 169 -11.64 3.83 17.09
C MET A 169 -12.05 5.19 17.66
N GLU A 170 -11.65 6.29 16.99
CA GLU A 170 -11.98 7.65 17.44
C GLU A 170 -13.46 8.00 17.21
N ASP A 171 -14.05 7.42 16.17
CA ASP A 171 -15.46 7.46 15.80
C ASP A 171 -15.83 6.12 15.11
N GLY A 172 -17.09 5.91 14.71
CA GLY A 172 -17.51 4.72 13.97
C GLY A 172 -18.11 5.09 12.63
N TRP A 173 -17.41 4.81 11.51
CA TRP A 173 -17.86 5.15 10.16
C TRP A 173 -18.12 3.91 9.32
N GLY A 174 -17.09 3.14 8.94
CA GLY A 174 -17.24 1.92 8.14
C GLY A 174 -16.83 0.65 8.90
N LEU A 175 -17.37 -0.49 8.47
CA LEU A 175 -16.99 -1.82 8.96
C LEU A 175 -16.90 -2.82 7.81
N ALA A 176 -15.90 -3.69 7.83
CA ALA A 176 -15.78 -4.83 6.91
C ALA A 176 -15.20 -6.06 7.62
N THR A 177 -15.15 -7.21 6.94
CA THR A 177 -14.51 -8.41 7.48
C THR A 177 -13.97 -9.31 6.38
N ASP A 178 -12.83 -9.97 6.64
CA ASP A 178 -12.32 -11.08 5.81
C ASP A 178 -12.92 -12.44 6.24
N GLY A 179 -13.91 -12.43 7.13
CA GLY A 179 -14.49 -13.61 7.76
C GLY A 179 -13.74 -14.11 9.00
N LYS A 180 -12.60 -13.50 9.35
CA LYS A 180 -11.79 -13.88 10.53
C LYS A 180 -11.59 -12.73 11.50
N ILE A 181 -11.32 -11.53 11.00
CA ILE A 181 -11.19 -10.30 11.78
C ILE A 181 -12.11 -9.22 11.23
N LEU A 182 -12.30 -8.18 12.02
CA LEU A 182 -13.06 -7.00 11.62
C LEU A 182 -12.10 -5.91 11.17
N TYR A 183 -12.53 -5.12 10.21
CA TYR A 183 -11.89 -3.88 9.80
C TYR A 183 -12.82 -2.72 10.11
N GLY A 184 -12.26 -1.56 10.48
CA GLY A 184 -13.06 -0.38 10.77
C GLY A 184 -12.40 0.91 10.29
N SER A 185 -13.22 1.93 10.04
CA SER A 185 -12.82 3.30 9.73
C SER A 185 -13.60 4.28 10.60
N ASP A 186 -13.08 5.49 10.73
CA ASP A 186 -13.62 6.55 11.61
C ASP A 186 -13.56 7.95 10.97
N GLY A 187 -13.45 8.03 9.64
CA GLY A 187 -13.29 9.30 8.92
C GLY A 187 -11.89 9.92 9.02
N THR A 188 -10.98 9.35 9.81
CA THR A 188 -9.54 9.70 9.74
C THR A 188 -8.89 9.00 8.54
N SER A 189 -7.55 9.01 8.49
CA SER A 189 -6.76 8.18 7.58
C SER A 189 -6.43 6.80 8.15
N THR A 190 -6.96 6.45 9.32
CA THR A 190 -6.64 5.18 10.00
C THR A 190 -7.62 4.08 9.61
N LEU A 191 -7.07 2.97 9.10
CA LEU A 191 -7.77 1.69 9.00
C LEU A 191 -7.43 0.84 10.23
N TYR A 192 -8.46 0.35 10.91
CA TYR A 192 -8.33 -0.45 12.12
C TYR A 192 -8.50 -1.93 11.80
N GLN A 193 -7.71 -2.79 12.44
CA GLN A 193 -8.01 -4.22 12.57
C GLN A 193 -8.50 -4.48 13.98
N ILE A 194 -9.60 -5.22 14.10
CA ILE A 194 -10.33 -5.43 15.36
C ILE A 194 -10.54 -6.94 15.55
N ASP A 195 -10.20 -7.43 16.73
CA ASP A 195 -10.45 -8.82 17.13
C ASP A 195 -11.96 -9.02 17.37
N PRO A 196 -12.62 -9.99 16.71
CA PRO A 196 -14.09 -10.11 16.76
C PRO A 196 -14.63 -10.74 18.05
N GLN A 197 -13.77 -11.28 18.91
CA GLN A 197 -14.18 -11.86 20.19
C GLN A 197 -14.11 -10.82 21.30
N THR A 198 -13.03 -10.04 21.31
CA THR A 198 -12.76 -9.03 22.35
C THR A 198 -13.20 -7.63 21.94
N LEU A 199 -13.42 -7.40 20.64
CA LEU A 199 -13.78 -6.11 20.02
C LEU A 199 -12.74 -5.00 20.28
N LYS A 200 -11.50 -5.42 20.55
CA LYS A 200 -10.36 -4.53 20.74
C LYS A 200 -9.58 -4.36 19.44
N VAL A 201 -9.03 -3.17 19.26
CA VAL A 201 -8.14 -2.88 18.13
C VAL A 201 -6.84 -3.65 18.33
N THR A 202 -6.46 -4.44 17.33
CA THR A 202 -5.21 -5.22 17.32
C THR A 202 -4.13 -4.55 16.49
N ARG A 203 -4.51 -3.82 15.43
CA ARG A 203 -3.59 -3.04 14.58
C ARG A 203 -4.26 -1.78 14.06
N LYS A 204 -3.42 -0.78 13.75
CA LYS A 204 -3.81 0.46 13.08
C LYS A 204 -2.88 0.68 11.89
N HIS A 205 -3.45 1.07 10.75
CA HIS A 205 -2.70 1.44 9.54
C HIS A 205 -3.10 2.84 9.11
N VAL A 206 -2.13 3.76 9.04
CA VAL A 206 -2.35 5.10 8.48
C VAL A 206 -2.22 5.01 6.97
N ILE A 207 -3.32 5.25 6.27
CA ILE A 207 -3.42 5.13 4.83
C ILE A 207 -2.89 6.40 4.18
N LYS A 208 -1.98 6.24 3.22
CA LYS A 208 -1.33 7.35 2.53
C LYS A 208 -1.31 7.13 1.02
N PHE A 209 -1.42 8.23 0.28
CA PHE A 209 -1.24 8.29 -1.16
C PHE A 209 -0.28 9.43 -1.48
N ASN A 210 0.81 9.14 -2.22
CA ASN A 210 1.88 10.11 -2.53
C ASN A 210 2.40 10.87 -1.30
N GLY A 211 2.56 10.17 -0.17
CA GLY A 211 3.05 10.74 1.09
C GLY A 211 2.02 11.54 1.89
N GLN A 212 0.82 11.76 1.35
CA GLN A 212 -0.27 12.46 2.02
C GLN A 212 -1.28 11.47 2.61
N ASP A 213 -1.82 11.81 3.77
CA ASP A 213 -2.83 11.01 4.46
C ASP A 213 -4.15 11.00 3.66
N VAL A 214 -4.69 9.81 3.39
CA VAL A 214 -6.00 9.64 2.75
C VAL A 214 -7.05 9.69 3.85
N ARG A 215 -7.55 10.90 4.14
CA ARG A 215 -8.58 11.11 5.17
C ARG A 215 -9.98 10.77 4.65
N TYR A 216 -10.94 10.72 5.56
CA TYR A 216 -12.36 10.49 5.27
C TYR A 216 -12.65 9.10 4.71
N LEU A 217 -11.88 8.09 5.15
CA LEU A 217 -12.23 6.70 4.94
C LEU A 217 -13.60 6.44 5.59
N ASN A 218 -14.55 5.98 4.80
CA ASN A 218 -15.94 5.80 5.21
C ASN A 218 -16.33 4.32 5.09
N GLU A 219 -17.47 4.01 4.47
CA GLU A 219 -17.96 2.65 4.19
C GLU A 219 -16.85 1.74 3.63
N LEU A 220 -16.81 0.49 4.13
CA LEU A 220 -15.75 -0.47 3.84
C LEU A 220 -16.34 -1.79 3.33
N GLU A 221 -15.63 -2.43 2.40
CA GLU A 221 -15.91 -3.82 1.98
C GLU A 221 -14.61 -4.60 1.82
N TYR A 222 -14.61 -5.90 2.15
CA TYR A 222 -13.46 -6.77 1.91
C TYR A 222 -13.65 -7.53 0.60
N ILE A 223 -12.77 -7.28 -0.38
CA ILE A 223 -12.90 -7.83 -1.72
C ILE A 223 -11.57 -8.42 -2.16
N ASN A 224 -11.55 -9.75 -2.37
CA ASN A 224 -10.42 -10.48 -2.95
C ASN A 224 -9.04 -10.17 -2.32
N GLY A 225 -8.98 -10.04 -0.99
CA GLY A 225 -7.72 -9.76 -0.29
C GLY A 225 -7.45 -8.26 -0.04
N GLU A 226 -8.36 -7.39 -0.45
CA GLU A 226 -8.24 -5.93 -0.31
C GLU A 226 -9.37 -5.37 0.55
N ILE A 227 -9.12 -4.23 1.19
CA ILE A 227 -10.17 -3.37 1.76
C ILE A 227 -10.48 -2.28 0.76
N TRP A 228 -11.72 -2.22 0.32
CA TRP A 228 -12.23 -1.13 -0.47
C TRP A 228 -12.89 -0.15 0.48
N ALA A 229 -12.56 1.12 0.36
CA ALA A 229 -13.08 2.18 1.23
C ALA A 229 -13.62 3.33 0.40
N ASN A 230 -14.89 3.68 0.59
CA ASN A 230 -15.37 4.97 0.11
C ASN A 230 -14.57 6.10 0.77
N VAL A 231 -14.28 7.15 0.01
CA VAL A 231 -13.71 8.40 0.56
C VAL A 231 -14.80 9.46 0.55
N TRP A 232 -15.27 9.85 1.74
CA TRP A 232 -16.43 10.73 1.87
C TRP A 232 -16.23 12.07 1.16
N GLN A 233 -17.31 12.59 0.58
CA GLN A 233 -17.37 13.76 -0.30
C GLN A 233 -16.67 13.62 -1.67
N THR A 234 -16.19 12.43 -2.02
CA THR A 234 -15.64 12.13 -3.34
C THR A 234 -16.48 11.08 -4.06
N ASP A 235 -16.28 10.94 -5.36
CA ASP A 235 -16.77 9.81 -6.15
C ASP A 235 -15.65 8.80 -6.37
N CYS A 236 -14.87 8.51 -5.33
CA CYS A 236 -13.72 7.60 -5.37
C CYS A 236 -13.84 6.50 -4.31
N ILE A 237 -13.33 5.31 -4.65
CA ILE A 237 -13.11 4.21 -3.72
C ILE A 237 -11.61 3.91 -3.68
N ALA A 238 -11.04 3.88 -2.48
CA ALA A 238 -9.67 3.50 -2.21
C ALA A 238 -9.55 1.98 -2.12
N ARG A 239 -8.58 1.38 -2.82
CA ARG A 239 -8.19 -0.03 -2.68
C ARG A 239 -6.97 -0.12 -1.78
N ILE A 240 -7.09 -0.80 -0.65
CA ILE A 240 -6.11 -0.79 0.44
C ILE A 240 -5.70 -2.22 0.77
N SER A 241 -4.40 -2.46 0.90
CA SER A 241 -3.87 -3.72 1.43
C SER A 241 -4.17 -3.82 2.94
N PRO A 242 -4.94 -4.82 3.40
CA PRO A 242 -5.22 -4.98 4.83
C PRO A 242 -3.97 -5.34 5.64
N ASN A 243 -2.93 -5.88 5.00
CA ASN A 243 -1.73 -6.39 5.69
C ASN A 243 -0.83 -5.28 6.24
N ASN A 244 -0.75 -4.16 5.52
CA ASN A 244 0.20 -3.08 5.80
C ASN A 244 -0.36 -1.67 5.55
N GLY A 245 -1.59 -1.52 5.05
CA GLY A 245 -2.18 -0.22 4.72
C GLY A 245 -1.68 0.42 3.44
N THR A 246 -0.93 -0.31 2.61
CA THR A 246 -0.47 0.21 1.31
C THR A 246 -1.68 0.47 0.41
N MET A 247 -1.70 1.66 -0.20
CA MET A 247 -2.65 2.00 -1.25
C MET A 247 -2.34 1.19 -2.52
N LEU A 248 -3.28 0.36 -2.96
CA LEU A 248 -3.14 -0.49 -4.14
C LEU A 248 -3.68 0.18 -5.41
N GLY A 249 -4.68 1.05 -5.26
CA GLY A 249 -5.28 1.74 -6.38
C GLY A 249 -6.51 2.57 -6.01
N TRP A 250 -7.03 3.30 -6.98
CA TRP A 250 -8.27 4.06 -6.91
C TRP A 250 -9.29 3.51 -7.90
N ILE A 251 -10.56 3.53 -7.51
CA ILE A 251 -11.69 3.34 -8.42
C ILE A 251 -12.39 4.67 -8.55
N LEU A 252 -12.60 5.13 -9.78
CA LEU A 252 -13.16 6.43 -10.10
C LEU A 252 -14.60 6.29 -10.59
N LEU A 253 -15.54 6.92 -9.90
CA LEU A 253 -16.98 6.79 -10.11
C LEU A 253 -17.67 8.10 -10.52
N HIS A 254 -16.90 9.15 -10.81
CA HIS A 254 -17.40 10.52 -11.00
C HIS A 254 -18.47 10.68 -12.09
N THR A 255 -18.54 9.79 -13.09
CA THR A 255 -19.57 9.83 -14.13
C THR A 255 -20.92 9.24 -13.69
N LEU A 256 -20.99 8.45 -12.60
CA LEU A 256 -22.25 7.88 -12.11
C LEU A 256 -23.22 8.96 -11.65
N ARG A 257 -22.72 10.01 -10.99
CA ARG A 257 -23.55 11.09 -10.45
C ARG A 257 -24.28 11.89 -11.54
N VAL A 258 -23.76 11.90 -12.76
CA VAL A 258 -24.35 12.60 -13.91
C VAL A 258 -25.51 11.80 -14.54
N LEU A 259 -25.58 10.49 -14.28
CA LEU A 259 -26.61 9.61 -14.86
C LEU A 259 -27.89 9.54 -13.99
N THR A 260 -27.83 10.03 -12.75
CA THR A 260 -28.95 10.04 -11.82
C THR A 260 -29.63 11.42 -11.79
N PHE A 261 -30.59 11.66 -12.69
CA PHE A 261 -31.52 12.80 -12.66
C PHE A 261 -32.96 12.33 -12.77
#